data_AF-A0A4Z2D1J1-F1
#
_entry.id   AF-A0A4Z2D1J1-F1
#
_cell.length_a   1.000
_cell.length_b   1.000
_cell.length_c   1.000
_cell.angle_alpha   90.00
_cell.angle_beta   90.00
_cell.angle_gamma   90.00
#
_symmetry.space_group_name_H-M   'P 1'
#
loop_
_entity.id
_entity.type
_entity.pdbx_description
1 polymer ?
#
loop_
_entity_poly.entity_id
_entity_poly.type
_entity_poly.pdbx_seq_one_letter_code
_entity_poly.pdbx_strand_id
1 'polypeptide(L)'
;MNTKRPRLCSLVTENVEQESDTLQPNEVGITTFVQPLVKGFEAVLKNRWEDFIVREFRGHVYAKLTSLAPIPDPAPEVADFNTEEKLGAYMSELRSLNRGDSEMLKFKAPDNKSDRTQIHQAIRSLFSSLESTTLKEDSENFIIVRRKNNIEAKGSRQPRRRANGMAKNTPYCHFVLYKEGKDTLSAIQVLSRFLHVGPNVFSYAGTKDRRAITTQFVTAKSINSKTLSLLNARLHGLRVGNFSYVSSPLFLGDLDGNQFVVVLRSVCAPRSVVETAINAWKCTGFVNYYGLQRFGHSSKSKSFEIGKYLICSKWADAVNLILKPTFADLPFLRKIKERYLQSGDAKGCADECPVGIEKTLLLGISKYGKTLNAIQMLPRNLRQLYVHSYQSFLWNHVASRRMAQQNPGSFYAQPGDLYYNDKDITVSDNCADGFCYSLCLNMSILCNVYCVLLIPNIKHLASKTRITSYPLDCPFDQHFREGDHSMSNNVSFDDSALQINNSSVNSAASSKSLFTHPLVVGEDEINKIPLKSVVLPVPGYAVHYPKNQSADWYIELLKVDGLTLKDFNHSVK
;
A
#
# COMPACT_ATOMS: atom_id res chain seq x y z
N MET A 1 2.18 17.72 -54.89
CA MET A 1 1.96 16.26 -54.85
C MET A 1 2.87 15.68 -53.77
N ASN A 2 2.33 15.27 -52.63
CA ASN A 2 3.07 14.44 -51.67
C ASN A 2 2.06 13.52 -50.96
N THR A 3 1.83 12.37 -51.58
CA THR A 3 0.93 11.30 -51.15
C THR A 3 1.68 10.38 -50.19
N LYS A 4 1.35 10.43 -48.89
CA LYS A 4 1.51 9.35 -47.91
C LYS A 4 0.87 9.74 -46.57
N ARG A 5 -0.44 9.97 -46.57
CA ARG A 5 -1.27 9.73 -45.38
C ARG A 5 -1.82 8.30 -45.53
N PRO A 6 -1.60 7.39 -44.57
CA PRO A 6 -2.28 6.10 -44.59
C PRO A 6 -3.79 6.32 -44.54
N ARG A 7 -4.52 5.67 -45.45
CA ARG A 7 -5.99 5.69 -45.45
C ARG A 7 -6.50 5.02 -44.17
N LEU A 8 -7.44 5.69 -43.51
CA LEU A 8 -8.08 5.34 -42.25
C LEU A 8 -9.10 4.17 -42.39
N CYS A 9 -8.74 3.07 -43.06
CA CYS A 9 -9.69 2.03 -43.45
C CYS A 9 -9.40 0.62 -42.91
N SER A 10 -8.37 0.45 -42.05
CA SER A 10 -8.09 -0.83 -41.37
C SER A 10 -8.41 -0.84 -39.87
N LEU A 11 -8.78 0.32 -39.28
CA LEU A 11 -9.08 0.43 -37.85
C LEU A 11 -10.47 -0.09 -37.46
N VAL A 12 -11.39 -0.24 -38.41
CA VAL A 12 -12.77 -0.65 -38.12
C VAL A 12 -12.83 -2.13 -37.74
N THR A 13 -12.07 -3.01 -38.40
CA THR A 13 -12.05 -4.44 -38.08
C THR A 13 -11.27 -4.74 -36.81
N GLU A 14 -10.14 -4.06 -36.56
CA GLU A 14 -9.38 -4.21 -35.31
C GLU A 14 -10.15 -3.70 -34.09
N ASN A 15 -10.86 -2.56 -34.19
CA ASN A 15 -11.65 -2.03 -33.09
C ASN A 15 -12.85 -2.93 -32.73
N VAL A 16 -13.52 -3.54 -33.72
CA VAL A 16 -14.65 -4.44 -33.48
C VAL A 16 -14.19 -5.75 -32.82
N GLU A 17 -13.07 -6.33 -33.27
CA GLU A 17 -12.51 -7.53 -32.62
C GLU A 17 -11.96 -7.21 -31.22
N GLN A 18 -11.40 -6.02 -31.01
CA GLN A 18 -10.89 -5.58 -29.71
C GLN A 18 -12.00 -5.28 -28.70
N GLU A 19 -13.13 -4.71 -29.12
CA GLU A 19 -14.33 -4.56 -28.28
C GLU A 19 -14.90 -5.92 -27.86
N SER A 20 -14.88 -6.91 -28.75
CA SER A 20 -15.35 -8.28 -28.44
C SER A 20 -14.52 -8.99 -27.36
N ASP A 21 -13.26 -8.59 -27.15
CA ASP A 21 -12.35 -9.19 -26.17
C ASP A 21 -12.27 -8.43 -24.83
N THR A 22 -13.12 -7.41 -24.62
CA THR A 22 -13.11 -6.64 -23.36
C THR A 22 -14.18 -7.15 -22.39
N LEU A 23 -13.77 -7.50 -21.17
CA LEU A 23 -14.68 -8.01 -20.12
C LEU A 23 -15.68 -6.93 -19.65
N GLN A 24 -16.96 -7.27 -19.59
CA GLN A 24 -18.03 -6.35 -19.21
C GLN A 24 -18.48 -6.50 -17.74
N PRO A 25 -19.04 -5.44 -17.10
CA PRO A 25 -19.47 -5.48 -15.69
C PRO A 25 -20.53 -6.56 -15.38
N ASN A 26 -21.49 -6.76 -16.28
CA ASN A 26 -22.55 -7.75 -16.13
C ASN A 26 -22.01 -9.20 -16.11
N GLU A 27 -20.94 -9.49 -16.86
CA GLU A 27 -20.29 -10.80 -16.89
C GLU A 27 -19.64 -11.19 -15.56
N VAL A 28 -19.43 -10.22 -14.66
CA VAL A 28 -18.82 -10.43 -13.34
C VAL A 28 -19.78 -10.07 -12.19
N GLY A 29 -21.08 -10.03 -12.48
CA GLY A 29 -22.11 -9.84 -11.46
C GLY A 29 -22.27 -8.42 -10.95
N ILE A 30 -21.75 -7.40 -11.66
CA ILE A 30 -21.97 -5.98 -11.34
C ILE A 30 -23.20 -5.52 -12.12
N THR A 31 -24.39 -5.65 -11.53
CA THR A 31 -25.66 -5.46 -12.26
C THR A 31 -26.64 -4.50 -11.60
N THR A 32 -26.41 -4.10 -10.36
CA THR A 32 -27.38 -3.31 -9.59
C THR A 32 -26.79 -1.98 -9.12
N PHE A 33 -27.61 -0.93 -9.13
CA PHE A 33 -27.29 0.36 -8.53
C PHE A 33 -28.02 0.52 -7.20
N VAL A 34 -27.44 1.29 -6.26
CA VAL A 34 -28.09 1.64 -4.99
C VAL A 34 -29.37 2.45 -5.22
N GLN A 35 -29.38 3.31 -6.24
CA GLN A 35 -30.52 4.12 -6.61
C GLN A 35 -30.83 3.93 -8.11
N PRO A 36 -31.51 2.84 -8.50
CA PRO A 36 -31.74 2.51 -9.91
C PRO A 36 -32.68 3.49 -10.63
N LEU A 37 -33.48 4.25 -9.87
CA LEU A 37 -34.40 5.26 -10.41
C LEU A 37 -33.72 6.60 -10.73
N VAL A 38 -32.50 6.82 -10.26
CA VAL A 38 -31.74 8.03 -10.55
C VAL A 38 -31.12 7.92 -11.94
N LYS A 39 -31.48 8.85 -12.82
CA LYS A 39 -30.99 8.86 -14.20
C LYS A 39 -29.47 8.99 -14.25
N GLY A 40 -28.81 8.04 -14.92
CA GLY A 40 -27.38 8.07 -15.20
C GLY A 40 -27.00 9.05 -16.31
N PHE A 41 -25.70 9.23 -16.50
CA PHE A 41 -25.13 10.03 -17.59
C PHE A 41 -23.82 9.41 -18.09
N GLU A 42 -23.44 9.73 -19.32
CA GLU A 42 -22.19 9.29 -19.91
C GLU A 42 -21.07 10.31 -19.65
N ALA A 43 -19.87 9.79 -19.39
CA ALA A 43 -18.65 10.57 -19.25
C ALA A 43 -17.41 9.69 -19.50
N VAL A 44 -16.28 10.33 -19.79
CA VAL A 44 -14.99 9.67 -20.00
C VAL A 44 -14.17 9.74 -18.71
N LEU A 45 -13.83 8.57 -18.17
CA LEU A 45 -12.97 8.39 -17.00
C LEU A 45 -11.51 8.12 -17.42
N LYS A 46 -10.55 8.63 -16.64
CA LYS A 46 -9.10 8.38 -16.83
C LYS A 46 -8.60 8.74 -18.25
N ASN A 47 -9.18 9.77 -18.88
CA ASN A 47 -8.75 10.23 -20.22
C ASN A 47 -7.24 10.52 -20.21
N ARG A 48 -6.79 11.29 -19.21
CA ARG A 48 -5.38 11.44 -18.83
C ARG A 48 -5.12 10.82 -17.46
N TRP A 49 -3.87 10.55 -17.10
CA TRP A 49 -3.54 9.95 -15.80
C TRP A 49 -3.63 10.99 -14.66
N GLU A 50 -3.56 12.28 -15.01
CA GLU A 50 -3.77 13.44 -14.15
C GLU A 50 -5.24 13.64 -13.76
N ASP A 51 -6.17 13.07 -14.53
CA ASP A 51 -7.61 13.11 -14.22
C ASP A 51 -7.98 12.16 -13.05
N PHE A 52 -7.02 11.37 -12.55
CA PHE A 52 -7.24 10.40 -11.49
C PHE A 52 -6.12 10.48 -10.45
N ILE A 53 -6.39 11.18 -9.34
CA ILE A 53 -5.43 11.41 -8.26
C ILE A 53 -5.83 10.56 -7.05
N VAL A 54 -4.86 9.81 -6.52
CA VAL A 54 -5.05 8.96 -5.34
C VAL A 54 -4.08 9.36 -4.24
N ARG A 55 -4.60 9.62 -3.03
CA ARG A 55 -3.78 9.92 -1.85
C ARG A 55 -4.07 8.91 -0.77
N GLU A 56 -3.05 8.18 -0.33
CA GLU A 56 -3.18 7.28 0.82
C GLU A 56 -3.56 8.06 2.08
N PHE A 57 -4.42 7.47 2.91
CA PHE A 57 -4.86 8.01 4.19
C PHE A 57 -4.52 7.02 5.30
N ARG A 58 -3.88 7.52 6.36
CA ARG A 58 -3.48 6.74 7.53
C ARG A 58 -3.38 7.64 8.76
N GLY A 59 -3.98 7.25 9.88
CA GLY A 59 -3.86 7.93 11.16
C GLY A 59 -4.23 9.42 11.07
N HIS A 60 -5.32 9.74 10.37
CA HIS A 60 -5.79 11.11 10.10
C HIS A 60 -4.91 11.94 9.15
N VAL A 61 -3.86 11.36 8.57
CA VAL A 61 -2.95 12.07 7.68
C VAL A 61 -3.07 11.54 6.26
N TYR A 62 -3.25 12.47 5.31
CA TYR A 62 -3.10 12.17 3.89
C TYR A 62 -1.62 12.20 3.49
N ALA A 63 -1.19 11.19 2.74
CA ALA A 63 0.10 11.22 2.06
C ALA A 63 0.10 12.37 1.04
N LYS A 64 0.65 13.53 1.42
CA LYS A 64 0.83 14.69 0.55
C LYS A 64 2.31 15.00 0.52
N LEU A 65 2.85 15.15 -0.69
CA LEU A 65 4.23 15.55 -0.88
C LEU A 65 4.31 17.08 -0.81
N THR A 66 4.80 17.60 0.31
CA THR A 66 4.91 19.06 0.57
C THR A 66 6.34 19.53 0.75
N SER A 67 7.28 18.63 1.07
CA SER A 67 8.70 18.97 1.21
C SER A 67 9.58 17.87 0.63
N LEU A 68 10.60 18.27 -0.14
CA LEU A 68 11.63 17.37 -0.68
C LEU A 68 12.92 17.43 0.15
N ALA A 69 12.99 18.34 1.12
CA ALA A 69 14.19 18.57 1.90
C ALA A 69 14.51 17.37 2.80
N PRO A 70 15.78 16.93 2.86
CA PRO A 70 16.17 15.86 3.77
C PRO A 70 16.15 16.36 5.22
N ILE A 71 16.06 15.43 6.16
CA ILE A 71 16.13 15.68 7.61
C ILE A 71 17.44 15.12 8.18
N PRO A 72 17.94 15.66 9.31
CA PRO A 72 19.11 15.11 9.98
C PRO A 72 18.94 13.62 10.30
N ASP A 73 20.02 12.85 10.20
CA ASP A 73 20.02 11.44 10.57
C ASP A 73 19.72 11.30 12.07
N PRO A 74 19.01 10.22 12.49
CA PRO A 74 18.70 10.01 13.89
C PRO A 74 20.02 9.91 14.65
N ALA A 75 20.12 10.64 15.77
CA ALA A 75 21.22 10.42 16.69
C ALA A 75 21.21 8.92 17.04
N PRO A 76 22.37 8.25 17.11
CA PRO A 76 22.41 6.91 17.67
C PRO A 76 21.71 6.98 19.03
N GLU A 77 20.75 6.08 19.29
CA GLU A 77 20.21 5.92 20.63
C GLU A 77 21.41 5.84 21.55
N VAL A 78 21.60 6.90 22.34
CA VAL A 78 22.46 6.83 23.50
C VAL A 78 21.74 5.80 24.31
N ALA A 79 22.23 4.55 24.27
CA ALA A 79 21.75 3.56 25.21
C ALA A 79 21.82 4.26 26.56
N ASP A 80 20.69 4.31 27.27
CA ASP A 80 20.62 4.78 28.66
C ASP A 80 21.64 3.97 29.44
N PHE A 81 22.85 4.48 29.44
CA PHE A 81 24.02 3.93 30.06
C PHE A 81 24.58 5.12 30.79
N ASN A 82 24.83 4.88 32.07
CA ASN A 82 25.26 5.76 33.12
C ASN A 82 26.62 6.46 32.82
N THR A 83 26.67 7.19 31.71
CA THR A 83 27.89 7.59 31.01
C THR A 83 28.31 8.98 31.43
N GLU A 84 27.35 9.88 31.66
CA GLU A 84 27.61 11.18 32.29
C GLU A 84 28.09 11.02 33.73
N GLU A 85 27.67 9.99 34.47
CA GLU A 85 28.14 9.74 35.83
C GLU A 85 29.60 9.23 35.85
N LYS A 86 29.97 8.31 34.92
CA LYS A 86 31.34 7.76 34.83
C LYS A 86 32.36 8.72 34.19
N LEU A 87 31.94 9.57 33.25
CA LEU A 87 32.81 10.57 32.61
C LEU A 87 32.69 11.95 33.23
N GLY A 88 31.74 12.18 34.14
CA GLY A 88 31.41 13.49 34.69
C GLY A 88 32.62 14.24 35.24
N ALA A 89 33.49 13.53 35.99
CA ALA A 89 34.74 14.07 36.52
C ALA A 89 35.69 14.61 35.43
N TYR A 90 35.63 14.07 34.22
CA TYR A 90 36.53 14.38 33.10
C TYR A 90 35.86 15.20 31.99
N MET A 91 34.58 15.56 32.12
CA MET A 91 33.82 16.23 31.06
C MET A 91 34.36 17.63 30.71
N SER A 92 34.83 18.38 31.70
CA SER A 92 35.42 19.71 31.49
C SER A 92 36.70 19.61 30.66
N GLU A 93 37.57 18.66 31.02
CA GLU A 93 38.85 18.40 30.37
C GLU A 93 38.67 17.82 28.96
N LEU A 94 37.68 16.94 28.76
CA LEU A 94 37.32 16.44 27.44
C LEU A 94 36.79 17.54 26.52
N ARG A 95 36.01 18.50 27.05
CA ARG A 95 35.56 19.68 26.30
C ARG A 95 36.73 20.62 25.96
N SER A 96 37.65 20.83 26.90
CA SER A 96 38.90 21.60 26.72
C SER A 96 39.79 20.97 25.62
N LEU A 97 40.04 19.67 25.72
CA LEU A 97 40.75 18.86 24.72
C LEU A 97 40.04 18.91 23.36
N ASN A 98 38.70 18.93 23.34
CA ASN A 98 37.95 19.04 22.10
C ASN A 98 38.00 20.44 21.47
N ARG A 99 38.20 21.51 22.25
CA ARG A 99 38.38 22.90 21.76
C ARG A 99 39.83 23.19 21.35
N GLY A 100 40.78 22.47 21.93
CA GLY A 100 42.20 22.52 21.54
C GLY A 100 43.08 23.20 22.56
N ASP A 101 42.53 23.42 23.74
CA ASP A 101 43.21 24.10 24.85
C ASP A 101 44.08 23.11 25.66
N SER A 102 44.10 21.83 25.26
CA SER A 102 44.91 20.77 25.86
C SER A 102 45.28 19.76 24.78
N GLU A 103 46.45 19.10 24.90
CA GLU A 103 46.94 18.15 23.89
C GLU A 103 46.53 16.70 24.18
N MET A 104 46.44 16.32 25.46
CA MET A 104 46.04 14.98 25.87
C MET A 104 45.37 14.98 27.25
N LEU A 105 44.56 13.97 27.49
CA LEU A 105 43.99 13.65 28.79
C LEU A 105 44.33 12.20 29.13
N LYS A 106 44.85 11.94 30.34
CA LYS A 106 45.17 10.61 30.84
C LYS A 106 44.50 10.40 32.19
N PHE A 107 43.71 9.34 32.31
CA PHE A 107 43.06 8.98 33.57
C PHE A 107 43.07 7.45 33.79
N LYS A 108 42.93 7.04 35.05
CA LYS A 108 42.95 5.62 35.44
C LYS A 108 41.76 4.89 34.83
N ALA A 109 42.03 3.77 34.16
CA ALA A 109 41.02 2.93 33.53
C ALA A 109 40.42 1.95 34.54
N PRO A 110 39.12 1.64 34.47
CA PRO A 110 38.53 0.55 35.24
C PRO A 110 39.22 -0.79 34.96
N ASP A 111 39.29 -1.67 35.96
CA ASP A 111 39.89 -3.00 35.81
C ASP A 111 39.10 -3.92 34.87
N ASN A 112 37.78 -3.73 34.83
CA ASN A 112 36.89 -4.49 33.96
C ASN A 112 37.00 -4.03 32.49
N LYS A 113 37.26 -4.99 31.59
CA LYS A 113 37.34 -4.76 30.14
C LYS A 113 36.01 -4.22 29.57
N SER A 114 34.86 -4.64 30.11
CA SER A 114 33.55 -4.15 29.68
C SER A 114 33.39 -2.65 29.94
N ASP A 115 33.75 -2.20 31.15
CA ASP A 115 33.67 -0.79 31.55
C ASP A 115 34.65 0.10 30.75
N ARG A 116 35.88 -0.37 30.50
CA ARG A 116 36.82 0.35 29.61
C ARG A 116 36.23 0.51 28.21
N THR A 117 35.60 -0.54 27.69
CA THR A 117 34.98 -0.52 26.36
C THR A 117 33.82 0.49 26.29
N GLN A 118 33.00 0.57 27.34
CA GLN A 118 31.93 1.56 27.46
C GLN A 118 32.48 2.99 27.48
N ILE A 119 33.56 3.26 28.21
CA ILE A 119 34.20 4.58 28.24
C ILE A 119 34.75 4.96 26.85
N HIS A 120 35.38 4.03 26.14
CA HIS A 120 35.84 4.29 24.77
C HIS A 120 34.69 4.58 23.79
N GLN A 121 33.56 3.87 23.93
CA GLN A 121 32.36 4.10 23.12
C GLN A 121 31.72 5.46 23.43
N ALA A 122 31.66 5.83 24.71
CA ALA A 122 31.16 7.10 25.19
C ALA A 122 31.95 8.31 24.65
N ILE A 123 33.28 8.30 24.80
CA ILE A 123 34.14 9.36 24.29
C ILE A 123 33.97 9.51 22.77
N ARG A 124 33.90 8.39 22.04
CA ARG A 124 33.71 8.41 20.58
C ARG A 124 32.33 8.94 20.16
N SER A 125 31.31 8.69 20.98
CA SER A 125 29.94 9.17 20.76
C SER A 125 29.82 10.67 21.01
N LEU A 126 30.35 11.14 22.15
CA LEU A 126 30.23 12.53 22.58
C LEU A 126 31.22 13.48 21.88
N PHE A 127 32.41 12.99 21.51
CA PHE A 127 33.49 13.81 20.95
C PHE A 127 34.11 13.13 19.71
N SER A 128 33.53 13.41 18.54
CA SER A 128 33.90 12.75 17.28
C SER A 128 35.35 13.04 16.82
N SER A 129 35.92 14.17 17.23
CA SER A 129 37.30 14.63 16.97
C SER A 129 38.35 14.00 17.90
N LEU A 130 37.93 13.31 18.95
CA LEU A 130 38.82 12.67 19.91
C LEU A 130 38.98 11.17 19.62
N GLU A 131 40.13 10.62 19.99
CA GLU A 131 40.40 9.19 20.02
C GLU A 131 40.95 8.79 21.38
N SER A 132 40.65 7.56 21.79
CA SER A 132 41.01 7.04 23.10
C SER A 132 41.63 5.65 22.99
N THR A 133 42.70 5.42 23.77
CA THR A 133 43.48 4.17 23.81
C THR A 133 43.75 3.75 25.26
N THR A 134 43.70 2.45 25.55
CA THR A 134 44.11 1.92 26.87
C THR A 134 45.60 1.56 26.84
N LEU A 135 46.39 2.05 27.78
CA LEU A 135 47.77 1.64 28.02
C LEU A 135 47.92 1.00 29.40
N LYS A 136 48.89 0.10 29.56
CA LYS A 136 49.24 -0.50 30.84
C LYS A 136 50.60 0.03 31.29
N GLU A 137 50.65 0.66 32.46
CA GLU A 137 51.87 1.17 33.09
C GLU A 137 51.92 0.65 34.53
N ASP A 138 53.06 0.12 34.97
CA ASP A 138 53.33 -0.32 36.35
C ASP A 138 52.20 -1.14 36.99
N SER A 139 51.64 -2.07 36.21
CA SER A 139 50.52 -2.97 36.58
C SER A 139 49.12 -2.36 36.64
N GLU A 140 48.96 -1.06 36.36
CA GLU A 140 47.66 -0.39 36.25
C GLU A 140 47.29 -0.05 34.80
N ASN A 141 45.99 0.03 34.50
CA ASN A 141 45.49 0.41 33.18
C ASN A 141 45.12 1.90 33.18
N PHE A 142 45.49 2.63 32.12
CA PHE A 142 45.13 4.03 31.90
C PHE A 142 44.42 4.20 30.56
N ILE A 143 43.43 5.09 30.50
CA ILE A 143 42.83 5.55 29.24
C ILE A 143 43.46 6.89 28.90
N ILE A 144 44.08 6.96 27.71
CA ILE A 144 44.61 8.20 27.14
C ILE A 144 43.67 8.64 26.04
N VAL A 145 43.29 9.92 26.07
CA VAL A 145 42.44 10.58 25.09
C VAL A 145 43.25 11.70 24.44
N ARG A 146 43.26 11.73 23.12
CA ARG A 146 43.93 12.76 22.33
C ARG A 146 43.07 13.17 21.14
N ARG A 147 43.39 14.30 20.53
CA ARG A 147 42.80 14.66 19.25
C ARG A 147 43.30 13.73 18.15
N LYS A 148 42.44 13.42 17.20
CA LYS A 148 42.83 12.67 16.00
C LYS A 148 43.78 13.55 15.17
N ASN A 149 44.99 13.06 14.93
CA ASN A 149 45.87 13.70 13.96
C ASN A 149 45.31 13.42 12.56
N ASN A 150 45.08 14.48 11.76
CA ASN A 150 44.73 14.39 10.34
C ASN A 150 45.96 13.96 9.50
N ILE A 151 46.56 12.83 9.86
CA ILE A 151 47.46 12.12 8.96
C ILE A 151 46.63 10.95 8.46
N GLU A 152 46.32 10.96 7.17
CA GLU A 152 45.62 9.89 6.46
C GLU A 152 46.35 8.56 6.66
N ALA A 153 46.05 7.85 7.75
CA ALA A 153 46.48 6.49 7.96
C ALA A 153 45.65 5.56 7.08
N LYS A 154 46.08 5.44 5.81
CA LYS A 154 45.76 4.31 4.93
C LYS A 154 46.13 3.02 5.66
N GLY A 155 45.15 2.38 6.32
CA GLY A 155 45.38 1.07 6.94
C GLY A 155 44.48 0.70 8.11
N SER A 156 43.70 1.62 8.69
CA SER A 156 42.73 1.22 9.71
C SER A 156 41.49 0.64 9.02
N ARG A 157 41.22 -0.64 9.30
CA ARG A 157 39.94 -1.30 8.99
C ARG A 157 38.84 -0.59 9.76
N GLN A 158 38.39 0.56 9.27
CA GLN A 158 37.08 1.09 9.60
C GLN A 158 36.08 -0.02 9.30
N PRO A 159 35.14 -0.37 10.22
CA PRO A 159 34.05 -1.24 9.84
C PRO A 159 33.38 -0.56 8.66
N ARG A 160 33.45 -1.20 7.48
CA ARG A 160 32.86 -0.69 6.24
C ARG A 160 31.49 -0.13 6.59
N ARG A 161 31.36 1.20 6.63
CA ARG A 161 30.04 1.84 6.57
C ARG A 161 29.41 1.20 5.35
N ARG A 162 28.30 0.48 5.55
CA ARG A 162 27.56 -0.10 4.42
C ARG A 162 27.33 1.04 3.43
N ALA A 163 27.27 0.75 2.13
CA ALA A 163 27.09 1.76 1.08
C ALA A 163 25.90 2.72 1.33
N ASN A 164 25.01 2.36 2.26
CA ASN A 164 23.77 3.05 2.62
C ASN A 164 23.85 3.88 3.92
N GLY A 165 25.03 4.02 4.54
CA GLY A 165 25.28 5.02 5.59
C GLY A 165 24.75 4.76 7.00
N MET A 166 23.93 3.72 7.25
CA MET A 166 23.27 3.48 8.55
C MET A 166 23.74 2.20 9.26
N ALA A 167 23.70 2.21 10.60
CA ALA A 167 24.06 1.10 11.48
C ALA A 167 22.97 0.00 11.55
N LYS A 168 23.24 -1.10 12.24
CA LYS A 168 22.39 -2.30 12.25
C LYS A 168 21.03 -2.11 12.98
N ASN A 169 20.95 -1.14 13.90
CA ASN A 169 19.76 -0.81 14.71
C ASN A 169 19.15 0.55 14.35
N THR A 170 19.41 1.09 13.16
CA THR A 170 18.90 2.42 12.81
C THR A 170 17.42 2.35 12.39
N PRO A 171 16.58 3.32 12.81
CA PRO A 171 15.16 3.35 12.44
C PRO A 171 14.97 3.39 10.93
N TYR A 172 13.78 2.97 10.48
CA TYR A 172 13.36 3.03 9.08
C TYR A 172 13.17 4.49 8.67
N CYS A 173 13.63 4.86 7.49
CA CYS A 173 13.27 6.13 6.90
C CYS A 173 11.87 6.01 6.30
N HIS A 174 10.92 6.72 6.89
CA HIS A 174 9.57 6.87 6.40
C HIS A 174 9.48 8.10 5.49
N PHE A 175 8.78 7.99 4.37
CA PHE A 175 8.64 9.07 3.40
C PHE A 175 7.35 8.92 2.57
N VAL A 176 6.96 10.01 1.92
CA VAL A 176 5.90 10.00 0.90
C VAL A 176 6.52 9.75 -0.46
N LEU A 177 6.04 8.71 -1.16
CA LEU A 177 6.33 8.44 -2.55
C LEU A 177 5.21 9.03 -3.43
N TYR A 178 5.59 9.97 -4.30
CA TYR A 178 4.78 10.47 -5.40
C TYR A 178 5.15 9.73 -6.68
N LYS A 179 4.15 9.29 -7.44
CA LYS A 179 4.36 8.62 -8.74
C LYS A 179 3.32 9.00 -9.79
N GLU A 180 3.78 9.00 -11.03
CA GLU A 180 3.07 9.42 -12.24
C GLU A 180 3.10 8.31 -13.28
N GLY A 181 1.94 7.77 -13.68
CA GLY A 181 1.88 6.80 -14.77
C GLY A 181 2.60 5.46 -14.49
N LYS A 182 2.91 5.16 -13.23
CA LYS A 182 3.74 4.03 -12.78
C LYS A 182 3.02 3.21 -11.73
N ASP A 183 3.18 1.89 -11.76
CA ASP A 183 2.77 1.02 -10.64
C ASP A 183 3.76 1.14 -9.47
N THR A 184 3.29 0.84 -8.26
CA THR A 184 4.10 0.95 -7.04
C THR A 184 5.34 0.05 -7.10
N LEU A 185 5.23 -1.18 -7.60
CA LEU A 185 6.35 -2.12 -7.64
C LEU A 185 7.46 -1.65 -8.60
N SER A 186 7.11 -1.18 -9.79
CA SER A 186 8.04 -0.57 -10.74
C SER A 186 8.72 0.67 -10.14
N ALA A 187 7.99 1.50 -9.38
CA ALA A 187 8.59 2.64 -8.69
C ALA A 187 9.65 2.19 -7.66
N ILE A 188 9.32 1.18 -6.83
CA ILE A 188 10.27 0.59 -5.88
C ILE A 188 11.48 -0.03 -6.59
N GLN A 189 11.28 -0.72 -7.72
CA GLN A 189 12.38 -1.28 -8.51
C GLN A 189 13.30 -0.20 -9.10
N VAL A 190 12.76 0.96 -9.49
CA VAL A 190 13.57 2.10 -9.93
C VAL A 190 14.43 2.63 -8.77
N LEU A 191 13.82 2.86 -7.60
CA LEU A 191 14.56 3.30 -6.41
C LEU A 191 15.65 2.31 -6.01
N SER A 192 15.30 1.01 -6.00
CA SER A 192 16.22 -0.09 -5.66
C SER A 192 17.45 -0.13 -6.57
N ARG A 193 17.26 0.09 -7.88
CA ARG A 193 18.35 0.15 -8.87
C ARG A 193 19.28 1.34 -8.64
N PHE A 194 18.74 2.54 -8.39
CA PHE A 194 19.56 3.72 -8.12
C PHE A 194 20.34 3.62 -6.80
N LEU A 195 19.83 2.87 -5.84
CA LEU A 195 20.44 2.67 -4.52
C LEU A 195 21.29 1.41 -4.43
N HIS A 196 21.31 0.57 -5.47
CA HIS A 196 21.98 -0.73 -5.49
C HIS A 196 21.55 -1.65 -4.32
N VAL A 197 20.26 -1.66 -4.01
CA VAL A 197 19.65 -2.52 -2.98
C VAL A 197 18.55 -3.41 -3.53
N GLY A 198 18.15 -4.41 -2.75
CA GLY A 198 16.98 -5.23 -3.07
C GLY A 198 15.64 -4.49 -2.83
N PRO A 199 14.59 -4.79 -3.60
CA PRO A 199 13.24 -4.22 -3.39
C PRO A 199 12.64 -4.49 -2.01
N ASN A 200 13.07 -5.57 -1.34
CA ASN A 200 12.65 -5.97 0.01
C ASN A 200 13.10 -4.99 1.10
N VAL A 201 13.95 -4.01 0.77
CA VAL A 201 14.33 -2.92 1.68
C VAL A 201 13.18 -1.93 1.87
N PHE A 202 12.24 -1.87 0.92
CA PHE A 202 11.10 -0.98 0.95
C PHE A 202 9.83 -1.73 1.38
N SER A 203 9.03 -1.08 2.22
CA SER A 203 7.70 -1.56 2.62
C SER A 203 6.66 -0.47 2.44
N TYR A 204 5.42 -0.87 2.16
CA TYR A 204 4.29 0.02 1.90
C TYR A 204 2.98 -0.69 2.28
N ALA A 205 1.93 0.08 2.56
CA ALA A 205 0.65 -0.48 3.03
C ALA A 205 -0.21 -1.10 1.92
N GLY A 206 -0.02 -0.65 0.67
CA GLY A 206 -0.70 -1.20 -0.49
C GLY A 206 -0.12 -0.69 -1.81
N THR A 207 -0.52 -1.35 -2.90
CA THR A 207 -0.20 -0.88 -4.26
C THR A 207 -1.23 0.14 -4.73
N LYS A 208 -0.82 1.08 -5.59
CA LYS A 208 -1.69 2.12 -6.15
C LYS A 208 -1.72 2.05 -7.67
N ASP A 209 -2.82 2.53 -8.26
CA ASP A 209 -3.06 2.56 -9.70
C ASP A 209 -1.87 3.04 -10.53
N ARG A 210 -1.60 2.37 -11.65
CA ARG A 210 -0.59 2.81 -12.62
C ARG A 210 -1.05 4.03 -13.41
N ARG A 211 -2.29 4.02 -13.93
CA ARG A 211 -2.87 5.11 -14.73
C ARG A 211 -3.49 6.15 -13.81
N ALA A 212 -2.64 6.82 -13.04
CA ALA A 212 -3.00 7.80 -12.02
C ALA A 212 -1.79 8.66 -11.62
N ILE A 213 -2.07 9.79 -10.97
CA ILE A 213 -1.12 10.43 -10.04
C ILE A 213 -1.39 9.85 -8.66
N THR A 214 -0.38 9.34 -7.98
CA THR A 214 -0.60 8.76 -6.64
C THR A 214 0.46 9.17 -5.65
N THR A 215 0.04 9.43 -4.41
CA THR A 215 0.92 9.60 -3.25
C THR A 215 0.63 8.55 -2.19
N GLN A 216 1.67 7.91 -1.69
CA GLN A 216 1.57 6.86 -0.66
C GLN A 216 2.71 6.91 0.33
N PHE A 217 2.50 6.34 1.52
CA PHE A 217 3.57 6.19 2.50
C PHE A 217 4.45 4.98 2.17
N VAL A 218 5.75 5.13 2.40
CA VAL A 218 6.76 4.09 2.20
C VAL A 218 7.78 4.16 3.33
N THR A 219 8.24 3.01 3.80
CA THR A 219 9.37 2.88 4.73
C THR A 219 10.54 2.19 4.06
N ALA A 220 11.75 2.69 4.26
CA ALA A 220 12.99 2.11 3.75
C ALA A 220 13.93 1.73 4.91
N LYS A 221 14.43 0.50 4.89
CA LYS A 221 15.37 -0.01 5.90
C LYS A 221 16.80 0.44 5.62
N SER A 222 17.47 1.02 6.61
CA SER A 222 18.89 1.38 6.54
C SER A 222 19.26 2.27 5.34
N ILE A 223 18.35 3.17 4.94
CA ILE A 223 18.58 4.22 3.93
C ILE A 223 18.21 5.55 4.57
N ASN A 224 19.08 6.55 4.47
CA ASN A 224 18.82 7.86 5.06
C ASN A 224 18.09 8.83 4.13
N SER A 225 17.47 9.85 4.73
CA SER A 225 16.66 10.85 4.01
C SER A 225 17.47 11.62 2.96
N LYS A 226 18.74 11.93 3.25
CA LYS A 226 19.65 12.64 2.34
C LYS A 226 19.86 11.87 1.05
N THR A 227 20.12 10.56 1.14
CA THR A 227 20.32 9.71 -0.03
C THR A 227 19.07 9.66 -0.89
N LEU A 228 17.89 9.49 -0.29
CA LEU A 228 16.62 9.47 -1.01
C LEU A 228 16.31 10.82 -1.67
N SER A 229 16.51 11.93 -0.94
CA SER A 229 16.26 13.28 -1.45
C SER A 229 17.11 13.59 -2.68
N LEU A 230 18.40 13.20 -2.67
CA LEU A 230 19.31 13.38 -3.81
C LEU A 230 18.85 12.66 -5.09
N LEU A 231 18.09 11.56 -4.97
CA LEU A 231 17.57 10.85 -6.14
C LEU A 231 16.54 11.66 -6.92
N ASN A 232 15.83 12.61 -6.29
CA ASN A 232 14.76 13.38 -6.94
C ASN A 232 15.20 14.05 -8.25
N ALA A 233 16.48 14.46 -8.35
CA ALA A 233 17.04 15.07 -9.56
C ALA A 233 17.13 14.11 -10.75
N ARG A 234 17.15 12.79 -10.51
CA ARG A 234 17.32 11.73 -11.54
C ARG A 234 16.04 10.92 -11.75
N LEU A 235 15.04 11.12 -10.91
CA LEU A 235 13.78 10.39 -10.97
C LEU A 235 12.82 11.05 -11.96
N HIS A 236 12.39 10.32 -12.98
CA HIS A 236 11.35 10.77 -13.92
C HIS A 236 9.99 10.24 -13.49
N GLY A 237 9.00 11.13 -13.34
CA GLY A 237 7.64 10.76 -12.89
C GLY A 237 7.57 10.12 -11.51
N LEU A 238 8.61 10.33 -10.68
CA LEU A 238 8.69 9.87 -9.29
C LEU A 238 9.31 10.99 -8.44
N ARG A 239 8.78 11.19 -7.23
CA ARG A 239 9.40 12.06 -6.22
C ARG A 239 9.27 11.42 -4.85
N VAL A 240 10.25 11.67 -3.99
CA VAL A 240 10.27 11.23 -2.60
C VAL A 240 10.52 12.42 -1.68
N GLY A 241 9.84 12.46 -0.53
CA GLY A 241 9.93 13.58 0.39
C GLY A 241 9.13 13.34 1.66
N ASN A 242 8.89 14.39 2.45
CA ASN A 242 8.18 14.32 3.73
C ASN A 242 8.81 13.25 4.64
N PHE A 243 10.14 13.32 4.79
CA PHE A 243 10.90 12.32 5.51
C PHE A 243 10.65 12.38 7.02
N SER A 244 10.60 11.21 7.65
CA SER A 244 10.68 11.00 9.10
C SER A 244 11.40 9.68 9.39
N TYR A 245 11.75 9.42 10.64
CA TYR A 245 12.32 8.14 11.07
C TYR A 245 11.35 7.43 12.02
N VAL A 246 11.13 6.14 11.78
CA VAL A 246 10.18 5.31 12.54
C VAL A 246 10.80 3.98 12.94
N SER A 247 10.35 3.40 14.05
CA SER A 247 10.92 2.16 14.62
C SER A 247 10.47 0.89 13.87
N SER A 248 9.29 0.90 13.26
CA SER A 248 8.71 -0.23 12.53
C SER A 248 8.48 0.07 11.03
N PRO A 249 8.58 -0.95 10.16
CA PRO A 249 8.20 -0.78 8.76
C PRO A 249 6.67 -0.71 8.62
N LEU A 250 6.22 -0.26 7.46
CA LEU A 250 4.83 -0.47 7.05
C LEU A 250 4.59 -1.94 6.70
N PHE A 251 3.42 -2.44 7.03
CA PHE A 251 2.89 -3.74 6.63
C PHE A 251 1.71 -3.57 5.67
N LEU A 252 1.47 -4.60 4.85
CA LEU A 252 0.30 -4.60 3.96
C LEU A 252 -0.99 -4.52 4.80
N GLY A 253 -1.85 -3.57 4.47
CA GLY A 253 -3.08 -3.30 5.22
C GLY A 253 -2.98 -2.16 6.24
N ASP A 254 -1.80 -1.58 6.48
CA ASP A 254 -1.59 -0.48 7.45
C ASP A 254 -2.26 0.87 7.08
N LEU A 255 -3.02 0.94 5.98
CA LEU A 255 -3.74 2.13 5.56
C LEU A 255 -5.20 2.09 6.02
N ASP A 256 -5.77 3.27 6.29
CA ASP A 256 -7.20 3.41 6.62
C ASP A 256 -8.06 3.61 5.37
N GLY A 257 -7.45 4.03 4.26
CA GLY A 257 -8.15 4.24 3.00
C GLY A 257 -7.39 5.08 1.98
N ASN A 258 -8.11 5.53 0.96
CA ASN A 258 -7.57 6.39 -0.08
C ASN A 258 -8.54 7.54 -0.36
N GLN A 259 -8.02 8.76 -0.46
CA GLN A 259 -8.73 9.89 -1.04
C GLN A 259 -8.55 9.89 -2.54
N PHE A 260 -9.68 9.96 -3.26
CA PHE A 260 -9.71 10.07 -4.70
C PHE A 260 -10.12 11.49 -5.11
N VAL A 261 -9.40 12.06 -6.08
CA VAL A 261 -9.86 13.20 -6.86
C VAL A 261 -9.98 12.73 -8.29
N VAL A 262 -11.21 12.75 -8.82
CA VAL A 262 -11.55 12.19 -10.11
C VAL A 262 -12.16 13.28 -10.99
N VAL A 263 -11.62 13.43 -12.19
CA VAL A 263 -12.14 14.32 -13.23
C VAL A 263 -12.86 13.48 -14.28
N LEU A 264 -14.15 13.73 -14.44
CA LEU A 264 -14.96 13.16 -15.52
C LEU A 264 -14.94 14.12 -16.71
N ARG A 265 -14.51 13.65 -17.89
CA ARG A 265 -14.42 14.44 -19.13
C ARG A 265 -15.61 14.13 -20.04
N SER A 266 -15.88 15.01 -21.00
CA SER A 266 -16.92 14.80 -22.02
C SER A 266 -18.27 14.36 -21.44
N VAL A 267 -18.75 15.09 -20.42
CA VAL A 267 -20.02 14.76 -19.76
C VAL A 267 -21.18 15.08 -20.69
N CYS A 268 -21.94 14.07 -21.08
CA CYS A 268 -23.07 14.17 -22.01
C CYS A 268 -24.41 14.23 -21.27
N ALA A 269 -24.59 15.22 -20.39
CA ALA A 269 -25.85 15.44 -19.68
C ALA A 269 -26.01 16.88 -19.17
N PRO A 270 -27.26 17.35 -18.96
CA PRO A 270 -27.52 18.60 -18.26
C PRO A 270 -26.98 18.57 -16.83
N ARG A 271 -26.53 19.74 -16.33
CA ARG A 271 -25.99 19.91 -14.98
C ARG A 271 -26.92 19.36 -13.88
N SER A 272 -28.23 19.55 -14.04
CA SER A 272 -29.24 19.06 -13.08
C SER A 272 -29.25 17.53 -12.94
N VAL A 273 -29.04 16.78 -14.02
CA VAL A 273 -28.95 15.31 -13.99
C VAL A 273 -27.71 14.88 -13.23
N VAL A 274 -26.57 15.53 -13.50
CA VAL A 274 -25.30 15.26 -12.83
C VAL A 274 -25.37 15.57 -11.33
N GLU A 275 -25.91 16.73 -10.96
CA GLU A 275 -26.08 17.12 -9.56
C GLU A 275 -27.02 16.17 -8.81
N THR A 276 -28.12 15.76 -9.44
CA THR A 276 -29.04 14.77 -8.86
C THR A 276 -28.33 13.44 -8.61
N ALA A 277 -27.58 12.93 -9.58
CA ALA A 277 -26.82 11.68 -9.44
C ALA A 277 -25.73 11.76 -8.37
N ILE A 278 -24.98 12.86 -8.32
CA ILE A 278 -23.93 13.07 -7.30
C ILE A 278 -24.53 13.20 -5.90
N ASN A 279 -25.64 13.92 -5.75
CA ASN A 279 -26.31 14.08 -4.45
C ASN A 279 -26.88 12.75 -3.95
N ALA A 280 -27.51 11.98 -4.84
CA ALA A 280 -27.96 10.62 -4.57
C ALA A 280 -26.80 9.75 -4.06
N TRP A 281 -25.70 9.69 -4.83
CA TRP A 281 -24.50 8.94 -4.47
C TRP A 281 -23.89 9.42 -3.13
N LYS A 282 -23.87 10.71 -2.86
CA LYS A 282 -23.39 11.29 -1.59
C LYS A 282 -24.22 10.84 -0.38
N CYS A 283 -25.53 10.72 -0.54
CA CYS A 283 -26.44 10.33 0.53
C CYS A 283 -26.39 8.83 0.83
N THR A 284 -26.35 8.00 -0.21
CA THR A 284 -26.52 6.54 -0.04
C THR A 284 -25.24 5.73 -0.22
N GLY A 285 -24.21 6.31 -0.85
CA GLY A 285 -22.98 5.58 -1.18
C GLY A 285 -23.14 4.68 -2.40
N PHE A 286 -22.36 3.59 -2.44
CA PHE A 286 -22.31 2.64 -3.55
C PHE A 286 -22.17 1.19 -3.06
N VAL A 287 -22.62 0.23 -3.88
CA VAL A 287 -22.42 -1.21 -3.62
C VAL A 287 -20.94 -1.54 -3.74
N ASN A 288 -20.39 -2.24 -2.75
CA ASN A 288 -18.95 -2.50 -2.63
C ASN A 288 -18.46 -3.64 -3.55
N TYR A 289 -18.72 -3.54 -4.86
CA TYR A 289 -18.30 -4.56 -5.81
C TYR A 289 -16.78 -4.66 -5.93
N TYR A 290 -16.30 -5.88 -6.17
CA TYR A 290 -15.01 -6.08 -6.80
C TYR A 290 -15.10 -5.61 -8.26
N GLY A 291 -14.29 -4.62 -8.64
CA GLY A 291 -14.28 -4.08 -10.00
C GLY A 291 -13.59 -4.97 -11.04
N LEU A 292 -13.72 -4.64 -12.32
CA LEU A 292 -13.18 -5.40 -13.46
C LEU A 292 -11.68 -5.74 -13.34
N GLN A 293 -10.88 -4.84 -12.76
CA GLN A 293 -9.45 -5.07 -12.50
C GLN A 293 -9.17 -6.36 -11.71
N ARG A 294 -10.12 -6.82 -10.88
CA ARG A 294 -9.99 -8.06 -10.10
C ARG A 294 -10.08 -9.32 -10.97
N PHE A 295 -10.73 -9.23 -12.13
CA PHE A 295 -11.06 -10.36 -12.99
C PHE A 295 -10.19 -10.45 -14.25
N GLY A 296 -9.33 -9.45 -14.47
CA GLY A 296 -8.52 -9.31 -15.69
C GLY A 296 -9.20 -8.41 -16.72
N HIS A 297 -8.52 -8.19 -17.86
CA HIS A 297 -9.00 -7.27 -18.89
C HIS A 297 -9.71 -7.99 -20.05
N SER A 298 -9.35 -9.26 -20.31
CA SER A 298 -9.85 -10.01 -21.45
C SER A 298 -11.14 -10.77 -21.11
N SER A 299 -12.13 -10.70 -22.00
CA SER A 299 -13.34 -11.53 -21.94
C SER A 299 -13.03 -13.00 -22.31
N LYS A 300 -11.95 -13.25 -23.07
CA LYS A 300 -11.55 -14.60 -23.48
C LYS A 300 -10.75 -15.36 -22.43
N SER A 301 -9.97 -14.67 -21.57
CA SER A 301 -9.17 -15.26 -20.50
C SER A 301 -9.51 -14.60 -19.16
N LYS A 302 -10.55 -15.14 -18.50
CA LYS A 302 -11.12 -14.57 -17.28
C LYS A 302 -10.44 -15.17 -16.04
N SER A 303 -9.94 -14.32 -15.15
CA SER A 303 -9.18 -14.76 -13.97
C SER A 303 -10.00 -15.64 -13.01
N PHE A 304 -11.31 -15.41 -12.93
CA PHE A 304 -12.21 -16.21 -12.08
C PHE A 304 -12.48 -17.60 -12.66
N GLU A 305 -12.46 -17.78 -13.99
CA GLU A 305 -12.57 -19.09 -14.62
C GLU A 305 -11.31 -19.93 -14.37
N ILE A 306 -10.13 -19.29 -14.42
CA ILE A 306 -8.87 -19.91 -14.01
C ILE A 306 -8.99 -20.36 -12.56
N GLY A 307 -9.46 -19.48 -11.67
CA GLY A 307 -9.70 -19.79 -10.26
C GLY A 307 -10.63 -20.99 -10.05
N LYS A 308 -11.75 -21.03 -10.78
CA LYS A 308 -12.67 -22.17 -10.79
C LYS A 308 -11.95 -23.46 -11.17
N TYR A 309 -11.22 -23.49 -12.28
CA TYR A 309 -10.50 -24.68 -12.72
C TYR A 309 -9.46 -25.15 -11.70
N LEU A 310 -8.80 -24.22 -10.99
CA LEU A 310 -7.87 -24.57 -9.92
C LEU A 310 -8.58 -25.24 -8.74
N ILE A 311 -9.75 -24.74 -8.32
CA ILE A 311 -10.55 -25.35 -7.24
C ILE A 311 -11.06 -26.73 -7.66
N CYS A 312 -11.49 -26.89 -8.92
CA CYS A 312 -11.94 -28.16 -9.47
C CYS A 312 -10.79 -29.15 -9.75
N SER A 313 -9.53 -28.83 -9.45
CA SER A 313 -8.35 -29.61 -9.86
C SER A 313 -8.25 -29.89 -11.38
N LYS A 314 -8.86 -29.06 -12.22
CA LYS A 314 -8.80 -29.12 -13.68
C LYS A 314 -7.58 -28.38 -14.21
N TRP A 315 -6.39 -28.93 -13.92
CA TRP A 315 -5.10 -28.27 -14.17
C TRP A 315 -4.86 -27.94 -15.63
N ALA A 316 -5.20 -28.85 -16.54
CA ALA A 316 -5.00 -28.65 -17.97
C ALA A 316 -5.84 -27.48 -18.51
N ASP A 317 -7.09 -27.35 -18.06
CA ASP A 317 -7.98 -26.26 -18.44
C ASP A 317 -7.49 -24.91 -17.90
N ALA A 318 -7.02 -24.87 -16.65
CA ALA A 318 -6.40 -23.68 -16.08
C ALA A 318 -5.15 -23.24 -16.88
N VAL A 319 -4.28 -24.18 -17.25
CA VAL A 319 -3.09 -23.91 -18.08
C VAL A 319 -3.48 -23.39 -19.45
N ASN A 320 -4.44 -24.04 -20.11
CA ASN A 320 -4.94 -23.63 -21.42
C ASN A 320 -5.49 -22.20 -21.37
N LEU A 321 -6.21 -21.84 -20.31
CA LEU A 321 -6.82 -20.53 -20.18
C LEU A 321 -5.79 -19.42 -19.89
N ILE A 322 -4.75 -19.69 -19.07
CA ILE A 322 -3.63 -18.76 -18.85
C ILE A 322 -2.86 -18.47 -20.15
N LEU A 323 -2.65 -19.51 -20.97
CA LEU A 323 -1.90 -19.40 -22.23
C LEU A 323 -2.78 -19.07 -23.43
N LYS A 324 -4.07 -18.80 -23.23
CA LYS A 324 -4.97 -18.39 -24.30
C LYS A 324 -4.52 -17.01 -24.85
N PRO A 325 -4.26 -16.88 -26.16
CA PRO A 325 -3.95 -15.58 -26.75
C PRO A 325 -5.12 -14.60 -26.61
N THR A 326 -4.83 -13.35 -26.25
CA THR A 326 -5.81 -12.27 -26.09
C THR A 326 -5.31 -10.97 -26.70
N PHE A 327 -6.20 -10.03 -27.02
CA PHE A 327 -5.83 -8.70 -27.49
C PHE A 327 -5.16 -7.85 -26.40
N ALA A 328 -5.32 -8.23 -25.12
CA ALA A 328 -4.62 -7.61 -24.00
C ALA A 328 -3.12 -7.96 -23.96
N ASP A 329 -2.70 -9.05 -24.62
CA ASP A 329 -1.29 -9.43 -24.71
C ASP A 329 -0.49 -8.43 -25.54
N LEU A 330 0.79 -8.25 -25.19
CA LEU A 330 1.73 -7.57 -26.09
C LEU A 330 1.81 -8.35 -27.41
N PRO A 331 1.90 -7.69 -28.58
CA PRO A 331 1.83 -8.37 -29.88
C PRO A 331 2.84 -9.53 -30.04
N PHE A 332 4.05 -9.39 -29.50
CA PHE A 332 5.05 -10.47 -29.55
C PHE A 332 4.67 -11.65 -28.65
N LEU A 333 4.08 -11.39 -27.47
CA LEU A 333 3.69 -12.43 -26.51
C LEU A 333 2.49 -13.22 -27.03
N ARG A 334 1.55 -12.53 -27.68
CA ARG A 334 0.41 -13.14 -28.36
C ARG A 334 0.87 -14.16 -29.41
N LYS A 335 1.83 -13.78 -30.26
CA LYS A 335 2.42 -14.68 -31.28
C LYS A 335 3.06 -15.92 -30.66
N ILE A 336 3.72 -15.79 -29.50
CA ILE A 336 4.28 -16.94 -28.77
C ILE A 336 3.16 -17.87 -28.29
N LYS A 337 2.10 -17.32 -27.69
CA LYS A 337 0.93 -18.10 -27.25
C LYS A 337 0.23 -18.81 -28.42
N GLU A 338 0.06 -18.13 -29.56
CA GLU A 338 -0.51 -18.69 -30.79
C GLU A 338 0.34 -19.84 -31.34
N ARG A 339 1.67 -19.65 -31.41
CA ARG A 339 2.59 -20.70 -31.84
C ARG A 339 2.52 -21.92 -30.92
N TYR A 340 2.54 -21.71 -29.60
CA TYR A 340 2.40 -22.79 -28.64
C TYR A 340 1.09 -23.58 -28.83
N LEU A 341 -0.02 -22.88 -29.11
CA LEU A 341 -1.30 -23.52 -29.36
C LEU A 341 -1.30 -24.39 -30.63
N GLN A 342 -0.53 -24.01 -31.65
CA GLN A 342 -0.40 -24.74 -32.91
C GLN A 342 0.60 -25.90 -32.84
N SER A 343 1.77 -25.67 -32.24
CA SER A 343 2.89 -26.63 -32.26
C SER A 343 2.93 -27.57 -31.05
N GLY A 344 2.38 -27.15 -29.91
CA GLY A 344 2.57 -27.82 -28.62
C GLY A 344 3.99 -27.74 -28.05
N ASP A 345 4.94 -27.08 -28.74
CA ASP A 345 6.33 -26.97 -28.32
C ASP A 345 6.49 -25.93 -27.20
N ALA A 346 6.32 -26.39 -25.96
CA ALA A 346 6.45 -25.56 -24.77
C ALA A 346 7.88 -25.03 -24.58
N LYS A 347 8.90 -25.84 -24.91
CA LYS A 347 10.29 -25.49 -24.66
C LYS A 347 10.77 -24.40 -25.61
N GLY A 348 10.58 -24.58 -26.92
CA GLY A 348 10.96 -23.57 -27.91
C GLY A 348 10.24 -22.24 -27.68
N CYS A 349 8.95 -22.29 -27.32
CA CYS A 349 8.20 -21.08 -26.98
C CYS A 349 8.71 -20.40 -25.69
N ALA A 350 9.14 -21.17 -24.68
CA ALA A 350 9.69 -20.61 -23.45
C ALA A 350 11.04 -19.90 -23.66
N ASP A 351 11.88 -20.43 -24.55
CA ASP A 351 13.20 -19.87 -24.85
C ASP A 351 13.07 -18.46 -25.47
N GLU A 352 12.10 -18.27 -26.36
CA GLU A 352 11.77 -16.97 -26.97
C GLU A 352 10.94 -16.04 -26.07
N CYS A 353 10.28 -16.58 -25.04
CA CYS A 353 9.42 -15.79 -24.15
C CYS A 353 10.25 -14.93 -23.17
N PRO A 354 9.90 -13.64 -22.97
CA PRO A 354 10.51 -12.84 -21.92
C PRO A 354 10.18 -13.41 -20.53
N VAL A 355 10.99 -13.04 -19.53
CA VAL A 355 10.74 -13.44 -18.14
C VAL A 355 9.38 -12.92 -17.70
N GLY A 356 8.52 -13.85 -17.26
CA GLY A 356 7.13 -13.57 -16.92
C GLY A 356 6.37 -14.85 -16.61
N ILE A 357 5.06 -14.70 -16.39
CA ILE A 357 4.15 -15.80 -16.02
C ILE A 357 4.14 -16.86 -17.11
N GLU A 358 4.04 -16.44 -18.37
CA GLU A 358 3.99 -17.30 -19.54
C GLU A 358 5.25 -18.14 -19.69
N LYS A 359 6.44 -17.53 -19.57
CA LYS A 359 7.72 -18.27 -19.64
C LYS A 359 7.80 -19.31 -18.53
N THR A 360 7.52 -18.91 -17.28
CA THR A 360 7.54 -19.82 -16.14
C THR A 360 6.59 -21.00 -16.35
N LEU A 361 5.39 -20.73 -16.86
CA LEU A 361 4.40 -21.78 -17.12
C LEU A 361 4.82 -22.69 -18.28
N LEU A 362 5.31 -22.15 -19.39
CA LEU A 362 5.80 -22.92 -20.53
C LEU A 362 6.98 -23.83 -20.14
N LEU A 363 7.91 -23.34 -19.33
CA LEU A 363 8.97 -24.18 -18.75
C LEU A 363 8.41 -25.30 -17.88
N GLY A 364 7.39 -25.00 -17.07
CA GLY A 364 6.70 -26.01 -16.27
C GLY A 364 6.01 -27.07 -17.10
N ILE A 365 5.35 -26.68 -18.20
CA ILE A 365 4.73 -27.61 -19.14
C ILE A 365 5.79 -28.46 -19.83
N SER A 366 6.91 -27.88 -20.25
CA SER A 366 8.01 -28.64 -20.87
C SER A 366 8.56 -29.73 -19.95
N LYS A 367 8.51 -29.52 -18.62
CA LYS A 367 9.07 -30.47 -17.64
C LYS A 367 8.04 -31.47 -17.11
N TYR A 368 6.79 -31.04 -16.94
CA TYR A 368 5.78 -31.80 -16.20
C TYR A 368 4.46 -32.00 -16.97
N GLY A 369 4.37 -31.54 -18.22
CA GLY A 369 3.10 -31.46 -18.95
C GLY A 369 2.13 -30.46 -18.31
N LYS A 370 0.86 -30.46 -18.76
CA LYS A 370 -0.20 -29.58 -18.24
C LYS A 370 -0.77 -30.09 -16.90
N THR A 371 0.10 -30.24 -15.91
CA THR A 371 -0.21 -30.84 -14.60
C THR A 371 -0.15 -29.82 -13.48
N LEU A 372 -0.53 -30.22 -12.26
CA LEU A 372 -0.39 -29.42 -11.05
C LEU A 372 1.06 -28.90 -10.87
N ASN A 373 2.07 -29.73 -11.14
CA ASN A 373 3.47 -29.36 -10.97
C ASN A 373 3.88 -28.19 -11.87
N ALA A 374 3.31 -28.09 -13.09
CA ALA A 374 3.54 -26.96 -13.97
C ALA A 374 2.92 -25.67 -13.41
N ILE A 375 1.70 -25.74 -12.87
CA ILE A 375 1.04 -24.61 -12.22
C ILE A 375 1.82 -24.19 -10.95
N GLN A 376 2.32 -25.13 -10.16
CA GLN A 376 3.07 -24.86 -8.93
C GLN A 376 4.41 -24.15 -9.16
N MET A 377 4.93 -24.13 -10.40
CA MET A 377 6.06 -23.27 -10.75
C MET A 377 5.70 -21.78 -10.74
N LEU A 378 4.41 -21.43 -10.87
CA LEU A 378 3.95 -20.05 -10.72
C LEU A 378 4.05 -19.59 -9.26
N PRO A 379 4.37 -18.29 -9.02
CA PRO A 379 4.39 -17.73 -7.68
C PRO A 379 3.08 -17.98 -6.93
N ARG A 380 3.17 -18.38 -5.65
CA ARG A 380 2.00 -18.70 -4.82
C ARG A 380 0.96 -17.57 -4.81
N ASN A 381 1.40 -16.32 -4.70
CA ASN A 381 0.51 -15.16 -4.66
C ASN A 381 -0.33 -15.02 -5.95
N LEU A 382 0.22 -15.37 -7.11
CA LEU A 382 -0.51 -15.37 -8.38
C LEU A 382 -1.56 -16.49 -8.41
N ARG A 383 -1.19 -17.70 -7.95
CA ARG A 383 -2.14 -18.82 -7.86
C ARG A 383 -3.33 -18.47 -6.96
N GLN A 384 -3.06 -17.83 -5.82
CA GLN A 384 -4.10 -17.35 -4.91
C GLN A 384 -4.97 -16.25 -5.54
N LEU A 385 -4.40 -15.35 -6.36
CA LEU A 385 -5.17 -14.30 -7.02
C LEU A 385 -6.29 -14.87 -7.90
N TYR A 386 -6.04 -15.96 -8.62
CA TYR A 386 -7.07 -16.62 -9.44
C TYR A 386 -8.21 -17.18 -8.58
N VAL A 387 -7.88 -17.91 -7.51
CA VAL A 387 -8.88 -18.45 -6.56
C VAL A 387 -9.69 -17.32 -5.92
N HIS A 388 -9.01 -16.26 -5.46
CA HIS A 388 -9.67 -15.08 -4.89
C HIS A 388 -10.54 -14.35 -5.92
N SER A 389 -10.17 -14.38 -7.20
CA SER A 389 -10.99 -13.83 -8.28
C SER A 389 -12.31 -14.62 -8.42
N TYR A 390 -12.31 -15.94 -8.26
CA TYR A 390 -13.54 -16.74 -8.27
C TYR A 390 -14.42 -16.46 -7.05
N GLN A 391 -13.83 -16.33 -5.87
CA GLN A 391 -14.57 -15.91 -4.67
C GLN A 391 -15.20 -14.52 -4.84
N SER A 392 -14.46 -13.59 -5.44
CA SER A 392 -14.94 -12.23 -5.75
C SER A 392 -16.10 -12.26 -6.75
N PHE A 393 -16.06 -13.17 -7.73
CA PHE A 393 -17.10 -13.36 -8.73
C PHE A 393 -18.41 -13.81 -8.09
N LEU A 394 -18.36 -14.83 -7.22
CA LEU A 394 -19.52 -15.30 -6.48
C LEU A 394 -20.08 -14.21 -5.56
N TRP A 395 -19.21 -13.50 -4.84
CA TRP A 395 -19.60 -12.39 -3.97
C TRP A 395 -20.36 -11.30 -4.73
N ASN A 396 -19.86 -10.86 -5.90
CA ASN A 396 -20.53 -9.84 -6.71
C ASN A 396 -21.95 -10.27 -7.11
N HIS A 397 -22.15 -11.52 -7.52
CA HIS A 397 -23.47 -12.03 -7.91
C HIS A 397 -24.44 -12.06 -6.73
N VAL A 398 -23.99 -12.52 -5.56
CA VAL A 398 -24.82 -12.53 -4.34
C VAL A 398 -25.12 -11.10 -3.89
N ALA A 399 -24.14 -10.20 -3.90
CA ALA A 399 -24.34 -8.79 -3.56
C ALA A 399 -25.38 -8.13 -4.47
N SER A 400 -25.33 -8.39 -5.78
CA SER A 400 -26.35 -7.93 -6.74
C SER A 400 -27.74 -8.47 -6.42
N ARG A 401 -27.87 -9.79 -6.18
CA ARG A 401 -29.17 -10.38 -5.81
C ARG A 401 -29.70 -9.81 -4.50
N ARG A 402 -28.85 -9.65 -3.49
CA ARG A 402 -29.20 -9.07 -2.19
C ARG A 402 -29.65 -7.61 -2.34
N MET A 403 -28.95 -6.82 -3.15
CA MET A 403 -29.33 -5.43 -3.43
C MET A 403 -30.62 -5.32 -4.23
N ALA A 404 -30.88 -6.23 -5.18
CA ALA A 404 -32.11 -6.24 -5.97
C ALA A 404 -33.37 -6.54 -5.13
N GLN A 405 -33.23 -7.20 -3.97
CA GLN A 405 -34.32 -7.41 -3.01
C GLN A 405 -34.60 -6.21 -2.10
N GLN A 406 -33.81 -5.14 -2.20
CA GLN A 406 -34.06 -3.94 -1.42
C GLN A 406 -35.21 -3.14 -2.02
N ASN A 407 -36.20 -2.82 -1.17
CA ASN A 407 -37.26 -1.90 -1.56
C ASN A 407 -36.67 -0.50 -1.81
N PRO A 408 -37.04 0.18 -2.90
CA PRO A 408 -36.58 1.55 -3.18
C PRO A 408 -36.79 2.47 -1.97
N GLY A 409 -35.72 3.08 -1.48
CA GLY A 409 -35.76 4.01 -0.33
C GLY A 409 -35.61 3.35 1.05
N SER A 410 -35.60 2.02 1.15
CA SER A 410 -35.24 1.31 2.38
C SER A 410 -33.74 0.99 2.39
N PHE A 411 -33.02 1.48 3.40
CA PHE A 411 -31.59 1.27 3.58
C PHE A 411 -31.29 0.58 4.91
N TYR A 412 -32.07 -0.46 5.21
CA TYR A 412 -31.97 -1.24 6.43
C TYR A 412 -31.70 -2.72 6.12
N ALA A 413 -31.05 -3.38 7.08
CA ALA A 413 -30.81 -4.82 7.02
C ALA A 413 -32.13 -5.61 7.07
N GLN A 414 -32.10 -6.81 6.52
CA GLN A 414 -33.20 -7.77 6.55
C GLN A 414 -32.91 -8.87 7.58
N PRO A 415 -33.94 -9.51 8.15
CA PRO A 415 -33.76 -10.67 9.01
C PRO A 415 -32.83 -11.71 8.37
N GLY A 416 -31.93 -12.26 9.19
CA GLY A 416 -30.92 -13.22 8.75
C GLY A 416 -29.66 -12.62 8.10
N ASP A 417 -29.62 -11.32 7.80
CA ASP A 417 -28.38 -10.68 7.31
C ASP A 417 -27.27 -10.77 8.37
N LEU A 418 -26.02 -10.75 7.90
CA LEU A 418 -24.86 -10.64 8.79
C LEU A 418 -24.47 -9.17 8.94
N TYR A 419 -24.15 -8.73 10.16
CA TYR A 419 -23.71 -7.36 10.41
C TYR A 419 -22.68 -7.28 11.55
N TYR A 420 -21.94 -6.17 11.57
CA TYR A 420 -21.13 -5.80 12.73
C TYR A 420 -21.76 -4.62 13.46
N ASN A 421 -21.78 -4.69 14.79
CA ASN A 421 -22.27 -3.59 15.63
C ASN A 421 -21.18 -2.52 15.73
N ASP A 422 -21.53 -1.25 15.53
CA ASP A 422 -20.57 -0.13 15.57
C ASP A 422 -19.85 -0.02 16.94
N LYS A 423 -20.40 -0.63 17.99
CA LYS A 423 -19.85 -0.64 19.37
C LYS A 423 -18.85 -1.78 19.64
N ASP A 424 -18.91 -2.88 18.90
CA ASP A 424 -18.11 -4.10 19.17
C ASP A 424 -16.76 -4.10 18.41
N ILE A 425 -16.45 -3.03 17.68
CA ILE A 425 -15.18 -2.84 17.00
C ILE A 425 -14.36 -1.83 17.81
N THR A 426 -13.71 -2.32 18.87
CA THR A 426 -12.78 -1.53 19.68
C THR A 426 -11.54 -1.20 18.87
N VAL A 427 -11.48 0.02 18.35
CA VAL A 427 -10.20 0.65 17.98
C VAL A 427 -9.54 1.07 19.29
N SER A 428 -8.27 0.71 19.52
CA SER A 428 -7.53 1.11 20.71
C SER A 428 -7.59 2.63 20.88
N ASP A 429 -8.22 3.05 21.98
CA ASP A 429 -8.54 4.44 22.30
C ASP A 429 -7.29 5.31 22.44
N ASN A 430 -7.29 6.39 21.67
CA ASN A 430 -6.84 7.73 22.09
C ASN A 430 -7.46 8.74 21.11
N CYS A 431 -8.78 8.92 21.17
CA CYS A 431 -9.47 10.02 20.50
C CYS A 431 -10.67 10.47 21.33
N ALA A 432 -10.47 11.54 22.10
CA ALA A 432 -11.56 12.40 22.53
C ALA A 432 -12.02 13.17 21.29
N ASP A 433 -13.07 12.66 20.65
CA ASP A 433 -14.09 13.40 19.90
C ASP A 433 -14.88 12.37 19.08
N GLY A 434 -15.94 11.84 19.70
CA GLY A 434 -16.82 10.88 19.06
C GLY A 434 -17.53 11.51 17.87
N PHE A 435 -17.13 11.19 16.64
CA PHE A 435 -18.00 11.02 15.46
C PHE A 435 -17.18 10.53 14.24
N CYS A 436 -17.72 9.52 13.53
CA CYS A 436 -17.40 9.11 12.14
C CYS A 436 -16.01 8.52 11.79
N TYR A 437 -15.18 8.10 12.75
CA TYR A 437 -13.90 7.42 12.45
C TYR A 437 -13.97 5.89 12.47
N SER A 438 -14.95 5.32 13.17
CA SER A 438 -15.19 3.86 13.22
C SER A 438 -15.27 3.27 11.81
N LEU A 439 -16.04 3.86 10.88
CA LEU A 439 -16.23 3.30 9.54
C LEU A 439 -14.98 3.19 8.66
N CYS A 440 -13.97 4.03 8.85
CA CYS A 440 -12.77 4.00 7.99
C CYS A 440 -11.79 2.91 8.44
N LEU A 441 -11.61 2.74 9.77
CA LEU A 441 -10.87 1.60 10.34
C LEU A 441 -11.62 0.27 10.15
N ASN A 442 -12.96 0.29 10.12
CA ASN A 442 -13.80 -0.90 9.88
C ASN A 442 -13.55 -1.58 8.53
N MET A 443 -13.03 -0.86 7.52
CA MET A 443 -12.75 -1.43 6.17
C MET A 443 -11.37 -2.09 6.07
N SER A 444 -10.43 -1.71 6.94
CA SER A 444 -9.07 -2.27 6.95
C SER A 444 -8.97 -3.54 7.82
N ILE A 445 -9.84 -3.68 8.82
CA ILE A 445 -9.79 -4.77 9.82
C ILE A 445 -10.62 -6.00 9.41
N LEU A 446 -11.52 -5.90 8.44
CA LEU A 446 -12.26 -7.06 7.89
C LEU A 446 -11.41 -7.80 6.85
N CYS A 447 -10.31 -8.38 7.32
CA CYS A 447 -9.36 -9.17 6.54
C CYS A 447 -10.04 -10.43 5.96
N ASN A 448 -10.20 -10.46 4.62
CA ASN A 448 -10.42 -11.61 3.74
C ASN A 448 -11.66 -12.50 3.92
N VAL A 449 -12.48 -12.34 4.96
CA VAL A 449 -13.60 -13.28 5.24
C VAL A 449 -14.97 -12.67 4.98
N TYR A 450 -15.19 -11.39 5.33
CA TYR A 450 -16.46 -10.69 5.11
C TYR A 450 -16.20 -9.33 4.44
N CYS A 451 -17.09 -8.91 3.56
CA CYS A 451 -17.05 -7.59 2.94
C CYS A 451 -18.36 -6.86 3.19
N VAL A 452 -18.27 -5.59 3.58
CA VAL A 452 -19.45 -4.72 3.72
C VAL A 452 -20.14 -4.58 2.37
N LEU A 453 -21.47 -4.71 2.38
CA LEU A 453 -22.31 -4.67 1.18
C LEU A 453 -22.36 -3.26 0.55
N LEU A 454 -22.51 -2.23 1.40
CA LEU A 454 -22.72 -0.85 1.00
C LEU A 454 -21.68 0.07 1.66
N ILE A 455 -20.85 0.73 0.84
CA ILE A 455 -19.91 1.75 1.35
C ILE A 455 -20.61 3.11 1.33
N PRO A 456 -20.82 3.76 2.49
CA PRO A 456 -21.31 5.13 2.51
C PRO A 456 -20.20 6.10 2.12
N ASN A 457 -20.58 7.26 1.59
CA ASN A 457 -19.63 8.35 1.41
C ASN A 457 -19.25 8.93 2.78
N ILE A 458 -17.99 8.74 3.19
CA ILE A 458 -17.47 9.29 4.45
C ILE A 458 -17.47 10.81 4.35
N LYS A 459 -18.31 11.48 5.14
CA LYS A 459 -18.19 12.92 5.38
C LYS A 459 -16.98 13.14 6.26
N HIS A 460 -15.82 13.41 5.67
CA HIS A 460 -14.79 14.09 6.44
C HIS A 460 -14.98 15.60 6.34
N LEU A 461 -15.01 16.24 7.51
CA LEU A 461 -15.05 17.69 7.73
C LEU A 461 -14.23 18.45 6.68
N ALA A 462 -14.91 19.03 5.70
CA ALA A 462 -14.43 20.24 5.04
C ALA A 462 -14.83 21.43 5.92
N SER A 463 -14.24 21.55 7.11
CA SER A 463 -14.25 22.83 7.80
C SER A 463 -13.32 23.77 7.03
N LYS A 464 -13.94 24.76 6.38
CA LYS A 464 -13.35 26.03 5.94
C LYS A 464 -11.92 25.92 5.36
N THR A 465 -11.83 25.50 4.11
CA THR A 465 -10.85 26.13 3.22
C THR A 465 -11.57 26.43 1.94
N ARG A 466 -11.75 27.73 1.66
CA ARG A 466 -12.13 28.20 0.33
C ARG A 466 -11.23 27.46 -0.65
N ILE A 467 -11.83 26.73 -1.57
CA ILE A 467 -11.16 26.35 -2.81
C ILE A 467 -10.97 27.68 -3.54
N THR A 468 -9.90 28.39 -3.23
CA THR A 468 -9.37 29.38 -4.15
C THR A 468 -8.86 28.59 -5.35
N SER A 469 -9.44 28.89 -6.50
CA SER A 469 -8.94 28.53 -7.81
C SER A 469 -7.43 28.79 -7.85
N TYR A 470 -6.62 27.74 -7.99
CA TYR A 470 -5.24 27.90 -8.41
C TYR A 470 -5.20 27.86 -9.94
N PRO A 471 -4.55 28.83 -10.59
CA PRO A 471 -4.25 28.74 -12.00
C PRO A 471 -3.20 27.65 -12.22
N LEU A 472 -3.36 26.94 -13.33
CA LEU A 472 -2.26 26.25 -14.00
C LEU A 472 -1.18 27.30 -14.26
N ASP A 473 0.05 27.11 -13.79
CA ASP A 473 1.20 27.59 -14.54
C ASP A 473 2.47 26.76 -14.30
N CYS A 474 2.98 26.33 -15.45
CA CYS A 474 4.27 25.72 -15.73
C CYS A 474 5.37 26.79 -15.60
N PRO A 475 6.64 26.45 -15.34
CA PRO A 475 7.68 27.46 -15.15
C PRO A 475 8.15 27.99 -16.51
N PHE A 476 7.62 29.14 -16.93
CA PHE A 476 8.26 30.02 -17.91
C PHE A 476 7.95 31.49 -17.59
N ASP A 477 8.99 32.30 -17.73
CA ASP A 477 9.08 33.76 -17.77
C ASP A 477 9.33 34.62 -16.51
N GLN A 478 10.35 35.46 -16.72
CA GLN A 478 10.97 36.46 -15.87
C GLN A 478 10.24 37.81 -15.95
N HIS A 479 10.52 38.64 -14.94
CA HIS A 479 10.50 40.11 -14.88
C HIS A 479 9.27 40.88 -14.36
N PHE A 480 9.63 41.95 -13.59
CA PHE A 480 8.88 43.05 -12.95
C PHE A 480 8.13 42.69 -11.65
N ARG A 481 8.59 43.08 -10.45
CA ARG A 481 8.84 44.39 -9.77
C ARG A 481 7.68 44.80 -8.83
N GLU A 482 8.04 44.88 -7.55
CA GLU A 482 7.62 45.80 -6.47
C GLU A 482 6.14 46.03 -6.13
N GLY A 483 5.85 45.99 -4.82
CA GLY A 483 4.63 46.51 -4.21
C GLY A 483 4.37 45.99 -2.80
N ASP A 484 4.76 46.77 -1.79
CA ASP A 484 4.50 46.61 -0.35
C ASP A 484 3.01 46.41 0.00
N HIS A 485 2.74 45.68 1.10
CA HIS A 485 2.14 46.24 2.32
C HIS A 485 1.90 45.20 3.42
N SER A 486 2.32 45.62 4.62
CA SER A 486 2.13 45.06 5.95
C SER A 486 0.67 44.84 6.38
N MET A 487 0.39 43.84 7.22
CA MET A 487 -0.09 44.09 8.59
C MET A 487 -0.13 42.82 9.46
N SER A 488 0.28 43.03 10.71
CA SER A 488 0.37 42.16 11.87
C SER A 488 -0.99 41.66 12.39
N ASN A 489 -0.99 40.54 13.13
CA ASN A 489 -1.55 40.48 14.49
C ASN A 489 -1.10 39.22 15.24
N ASN A 490 -0.54 39.45 16.43
CA ASN A 490 -0.19 38.51 17.48
C ASN A 490 -1.45 38.06 18.24
N VAL A 491 -1.53 36.79 18.67
CA VAL A 491 -2.08 36.41 19.99
C VAL A 491 -1.33 35.18 20.51
N SER A 492 -1.00 35.25 21.79
CA SER A 492 -0.13 34.39 22.60
C SER A 492 -0.78 33.13 23.18
N PHE A 493 0.10 32.26 23.68
CA PHE A 493 -0.06 31.00 24.40
C PHE A 493 -0.94 31.07 25.65
N ASP A 494 -1.50 29.92 26.05
CA ASP A 494 -1.51 29.53 27.45
C ASP A 494 -1.30 28.01 27.61
N ASP A 495 -0.45 27.67 28.57
CA ASP A 495 0.13 26.36 28.86
C ASP A 495 -0.10 26.11 30.36
N SER A 496 -0.88 25.08 30.70
CA SER A 496 -1.01 24.65 32.11
C SER A 496 -1.13 23.13 32.18
N ALA A 497 -0.01 22.54 32.59
CA ALA A 497 0.21 21.13 32.90
C ALA A 497 -0.68 20.60 34.03
N LEU A 498 -0.92 19.27 34.06
CA LEU A 498 -0.96 18.48 35.31
C LEU A 498 -0.64 16.98 35.05
N GLN A 499 0.63 16.65 35.35
CA GLN A 499 1.24 15.45 35.94
C GLN A 499 0.55 14.06 35.91
N ILE A 500 1.20 13.15 35.16
CA ILE A 500 1.75 11.81 35.47
C ILE A 500 1.24 11.08 36.74
N ASN A 501 0.83 9.81 36.55
CA ASN A 501 1.17 8.72 37.48
C ASN A 501 1.54 7.44 36.71
N ASN A 502 2.83 7.07 36.80
CA ASN A 502 3.42 5.83 36.32
C ASN A 502 3.34 4.76 37.41
N SER A 503 2.62 3.68 37.18
CA SER A 503 2.85 2.42 37.90
C SER A 503 2.24 1.24 37.14
N SER A 504 3.04 0.59 36.30
CA SER A 504 3.21 -0.87 36.26
C SER A 504 3.86 -1.31 34.95
N VAL A 505 4.94 -2.06 35.12
CA VAL A 505 5.87 -2.56 34.13
C VAL A 505 5.50 -4.01 33.80
N ASN A 506 5.70 -4.39 32.54
CA ASN A 506 5.79 -5.76 31.98
C ASN A 506 4.51 -6.59 31.82
N SER A 507 4.03 -6.70 30.57
CA SER A 507 4.17 -7.95 29.81
C SER A 507 3.87 -7.72 28.32
N ALA A 508 4.78 -8.20 27.47
CA ALA A 508 4.63 -8.19 26.03
C ALA A 508 3.53 -9.17 25.62
N ALA A 509 2.30 -8.67 25.48
CA ALA A 509 1.21 -9.40 24.86
C ALA A 509 1.25 -9.17 23.35
N SER A 510 1.59 -10.24 22.62
CA SER A 510 1.32 -10.37 21.19
C SER A 510 -0.14 -10.03 20.91
N SER A 511 -0.38 -8.94 20.20
CA SER A 511 -1.71 -8.49 19.78
C SER A 511 -2.30 -9.45 18.74
N LYS A 512 -2.83 -10.59 19.20
CA LYS A 512 -3.81 -11.36 18.42
C LYS A 512 -5.07 -10.50 18.33
N SER A 513 -5.36 -9.97 17.15
CA SER A 513 -6.65 -9.32 16.89
C SER A 513 -7.77 -10.31 17.23
N LEU A 514 -8.62 -9.98 18.20
CA LEU A 514 -9.85 -10.70 18.46
C LEU A 514 -10.70 -10.61 17.18
N PHE A 515 -10.77 -11.68 16.39
CA PHE A 515 -11.70 -11.73 15.26
C PHE A 515 -13.10 -11.82 15.85
N THR A 516 -13.84 -10.70 15.84
CA THR A 516 -15.27 -10.72 16.15
C THR A 516 -16.01 -11.38 14.99
N HIS A 517 -16.85 -12.36 15.30
CA HIS A 517 -17.77 -12.94 14.31
C HIS A 517 -18.93 -11.97 14.07
N PRO A 518 -19.44 -11.84 12.84
CA PRO A 518 -20.60 -10.99 12.58
C PRO A 518 -21.83 -11.55 13.28
N LEU A 519 -22.68 -10.64 13.75
CA LEU A 519 -23.99 -10.94 14.32
C LEU A 519 -25.00 -11.22 13.22
N VAL A 520 -26.10 -11.88 13.57
CA VAL A 520 -27.22 -12.15 12.66
C VAL A 520 -28.38 -11.25 13.04
N VAL A 521 -28.97 -10.55 12.08
CA VAL A 521 -30.16 -9.72 12.28
C VAL A 521 -31.35 -10.58 12.69
N GLY A 522 -31.96 -10.28 13.83
CA GLY A 522 -33.19 -10.91 14.31
C GLY A 522 -34.45 -10.43 13.58
N GLU A 523 -35.54 -11.20 13.68
CA GLU A 523 -36.86 -10.83 13.12
C GLU A 523 -37.43 -9.55 13.77
N ASP A 524 -37.08 -9.28 15.02
CA ASP A 524 -37.50 -8.11 15.79
C ASP A 524 -36.61 -6.87 15.56
N GLU A 525 -35.55 -7.00 14.75
CA GLU A 525 -34.57 -5.93 14.47
C GLU A 525 -34.78 -5.22 13.13
N ILE A 526 -35.92 -5.45 12.48
CA ILE A 526 -36.30 -4.79 11.23
C ILE A 526 -36.24 -3.26 11.39
N ASN A 527 -35.61 -2.59 10.43
CA ASN A 527 -35.37 -1.14 10.42
C ASN A 527 -34.49 -0.58 11.55
N LYS A 528 -33.83 -1.42 12.36
CA LYS A 528 -32.89 -0.96 13.40
C LYS A 528 -31.45 -0.86 12.88
N ILE A 529 -31.06 -1.78 12.00
CA ILE A 529 -29.68 -1.93 11.55
C ILE A 529 -29.53 -1.32 10.16
N PRO A 530 -28.63 -0.34 9.96
CA PRO A 530 -28.46 0.29 8.67
C PRO A 530 -27.74 -0.65 7.69
N LEU A 531 -28.11 -0.58 6.40
CA LEU A 531 -27.55 -1.46 5.35
C LEU A 531 -26.03 -1.34 5.20
N LYS A 532 -25.44 -0.19 5.58
CA LYS A 532 -23.98 0.03 5.60
C LYS A 532 -23.23 -0.86 6.61
N SER A 533 -23.92 -1.41 7.60
CA SER A 533 -23.34 -2.32 8.60
C SER A 533 -23.44 -3.79 8.17
N VAL A 534 -24.23 -4.08 7.11
CA VAL A 534 -24.40 -5.43 6.57
C VAL A 534 -23.14 -5.87 5.84
N VAL A 535 -22.73 -7.10 6.12
CA VAL A 535 -21.61 -7.77 5.47
C VAL A 535 -22.08 -9.04 4.76
N LEU A 536 -21.43 -9.35 3.64
CA LEU A 536 -21.57 -10.63 2.95
C LEU A 536 -20.24 -11.40 2.99
N PRO A 537 -20.28 -12.73 3.16
CA PRO A 537 -19.07 -13.54 3.23
C PRO A 537 -18.38 -13.65 1.88
N VAL A 538 -17.05 -13.53 1.87
CA VAL A 538 -16.23 -14.04 0.75
C VAL A 538 -16.23 -15.56 0.88
N PRO A 539 -16.72 -16.32 -0.12
CA PRO A 539 -17.04 -17.72 0.08
C PRO A 539 -15.80 -18.56 0.40
N GLY A 540 -15.89 -19.36 1.45
CA GLY A 540 -14.83 -20.25 1.91
C GLY A 540 -15.39 -21.35 2.82
N TYR A 541 -14.52 -22.30 3.20
CA TYR A 541 -14.89 -23.50 3.94
C TYR A 541 -15.13 -23.27 5.44
N ALA A 542 -14.58 -22.20 6.01
CA ALA A 542 -14.65 -21.87 7.45
C ALA A 542 -15.30 -20.49 7.68
N VAL A 543 -16.34 -20.19 6.90
CA VAL A 543 -17.03 -18.88 6.90
C VAL A 543 -18.47 -19.06 7.33
N HIS A 544 -19.01 -18.09 8.09
CA HIS A 544 -20.42 -18.08 8.45
C HIS A 544 -21.21 -17.43 7.32
N TYR A 545 -22.36 -18.01 6.98
CA TYR A 545 -23.24 -17.48 5.94
C TYR A 545 -24.49 -16.85 6.58
N PRO A 546 -25.13 -15.87 5.90
CA PRO A 546 -26.40 -15.30 6.33
C PRO A 546 -27.45 -16.38 6.60
N LYS A 547 -28.36 -16.15 7.55
CA LYS A 547 -29.48 -17.05 7.85
C LYS A 547 -30.73 -16.68 7.05
N ASN A 548 -30.55 -16.30 5.79
CA ASN A 548 -31.60 -15.97 4.85
C ASN A 548 -31.26 -16.49 3.44
N GLN A 549 -32.10 -16.17 2.47
CA GLN A 549 -31.97 -16.65 1.08
C GLN A 549 -30.60 -16.33 0.44
N SER A 550 -29.85 -15.36 0.96
CA SER A 550 -28.52 -15.02 0.47
C SER A 550 -27.53 -16.19 0.55
N ALA A 551 -27.64 -17.06 1.55
CA ALA A 551 -26.81 -18.26 1.66
C ALA A 551 -27.12 -19.28 0.56
N ASP A 552 -28.40 -19.44 0.20
CA ASP A 552 -28.82 -20.38 -0.84
C ASP A 552 -28.28 -19.98 -2.21
N TRP A 553 -28.13 -18.68 -2.49
CA TRP A 553 -27.55 -18.22 -3.75
C TRP A 553 -26.08 -18.59 -3.91
N TYR A 554 -25.29 -18.63 -2.83
CA TYR A 554 -23.92 -19.15 -2.92
C TYR A 554 -23.94 -20.62 -3.33
N ILE A 555 -24.83 -21.42 -2.73
CA ILE A 555 -24.95 -22.85 -3.01
C ILE A 555 -25.42 -23.08 -4.45
N GLU A 556 -26.38 -22.29 -4.93
CA GLU A 556 -26.88 -22.34 -6.30
C GLU A 556 -25.78 -22.05 -7.31
N LEU A 557 -25.04 -20.94 -7.13
CA LEU A 557 -23.95 -20.55 -8.03
C LEU A 557 -22.84 -21.59 -8.07
N LEU A 558 -22.47 -22.15 -6.91
CA LEU A 558 -21.46 -23.22 -6.83
C LEU A 558 -21.93 -24.50 -7.51
N LYS A 559 -23.21 -24.88 -7.36
CA LYS A 559 -23.79 -26.06 -8.01
C LYS A 559 -23.73 -25.98 -9.53
N VAL A 560 -23.91 -24.80 -10.13
CA VAL A 560 -23.76 -24.58 -11.58
C VAL A 560 -22.35 -24.97 -12.05
N ASP A 561 -21.35 -24.73 -11.20
CA ASP A 561 -19.96 -25.07 -11.48
C ASP A 561 -19.56 -26.49 -10.99
N GLY A 562 -20.51 -27.26 -10.45
CA GLY A 562 -20.25 -28.59 -9.87
C GLY A 562 -19.44 -28.55 -8.57
N LEU A 563 -19.52 -27.45 -7.83
CA LEU A 563 -18.77 -27.18 -6.60
C LEU A 563 -19.70 -27.08 -5.39
N THR A 564 -19.07 -27.17 -4.21
CA THR A 564 -19.66 -26.99 -2.89
C THR A 564 -18.75 -26.10 -2.04
N LEU A 565 -19.27 -25.61 -0.90
CA LEU A 565 -18.47 -24.82 0.05
C LEU A 565 -17.25 -25.57 0.60
N LYS A 566 -17.29 -26.91 0.62
CA LYS A 566 -16.20 -27.74 1.11
C LYS A 566 -15.00 -27.76 0.16
N ASP A 567 -15.20 -27.51 -1.13
CA ASP A 567 -14.14 -27.56 -2.14
C ASP A 567 -13.13 -26.42 -2.00
N PHE A 568 -13.48 -25.36 -1.26
CA PHE A 568 -12.52 -24.33 -0.85
C PHE A 568 -11.49 -24.84 0.19
N ASN A 569 -11.75 -25.97 0.85
CA ASN A 569 -10.77 -26.67 1.67
C ASN A 569 -9.94 -27.63 0.80
N HIS A 570 -9.04 -27.06 0.00
CA HIS A 570 -8.29 -27.80 -0.99
C HIS A 570 -6.99 -28.37 -0.39
N SER A 571 -6.68 -29.65 -0.67
CA SER A 571 -5.49 -30.35 -0.15
C SER A 571 -4.17 -29.81 -0.71
N VAL A 572 -4.22 -29.20 -1.89
CA VAL A 572 -3.08 -28.57 -2.58
C VAL A 572 -2.89 -27.12 -2.13
N LYS A 573 -1.73 -26.82 -1.53
CA LYS A 573 -1.40 -25.51 -0.91
C LYS A 573 -0.73 -24.47 -1.81
#